data_AF-A0A8B6HBG9-F1
#
_entry.id   AF-A0A8B6HBG9-F1
#
_cell.length_a   1.000
_cell.length_b   1.000
_cell.length_c   1.000
_cell.angle_alpha   90.00
_cell.angle_beta   90.00
_cell.angle_gamma   90.00
#
_symmetry.space_group_name_H-M   'P 1'
#
loop_
_entity.id
_entity.type
_entity.pdbx_description
1 polymer ?
#
loop_
_entity_poly.entity_id
_entity_poly.type
_entity_poly.pdbx_seq_one_letter_code
_entity_poly.pdbx_strand_id
1 'polypeptide(L)'
;MEIRNFENTKLRPVWDPLTDRECNVPYCNVQITTFAKYIQHWSEIHVKKIMVYVCIACTQRLEKRERAMQHASVVHRKERDENNIENIEVNNYKYKSDYGTLPYRKGTALERKAIYEREKRKAQEERKLLKKKVEEDRGFI
;
A
#
# COMPACT_ATOMS: atom_id res chain seq x y z
N MET A 1 -2.26 17.00 23.54
CA MET A 1 -2.27 16.75 22.09
C MET A 1 -1.74 15.35 21.89
N GLU A 2 -2.62 14.37 21.72
CA GLU A 2 -2.19 12.97 21.56
C GLU A 2 -1.65 12.78 20.14
N ILE A 3 -0.34 12.54 20.06
CA ILE A 3 0.33 12.09 18.85
C ILE A 3 -0.25 10.71 18.55
N ARG A 4 -1.10 10.61 17.53
CA ARG A 4 -1.65 9.32 17.08
C ARG A 4 -0.48 8.48 16.56
N ASN A 5 -0.06 7.54 17.40
CA ASN A 5 1.00 6.59 17.10
C ASN A 5 0.68 5.82 15.82
N PHE A 6 1.52 6.03 14.79
CA PHE A 6 1.53 5.31 13.51
C PHE A 6 2.08 3.87 13.67
N GLU A 7 1.61 3.12 14.66
CA GLU A 7 2.07 1.75 14.94
C GLU A 7 1.73 0.74 13.82
N ASN A 8 0.84 1.11 12.89
CA ASN A 8 0.43 0.25 11.77
C ASN A 8 1.49 0.06 10.66
N THR A 9 2.66 0.68 10.76
CA THR A 9 3.75 0.49 9.79
C THR A 9 4.49 -0.84 9.98
N LYS A 10 4.47 -1.43 11.18
CA LYS A 10 5.15 -2.72 11.46
C LYS A 10 4.37 -3.97 11.06
N LEU A 11 3.07 -3.86 10.76
CA LEU A 11 2.21 -5.00 10.41
C LEU A 11 2.14 -5.31 8.90
N ARG A 12 2.63 -4.40 8.04
CA ARG A 12 2.57 -4.59 6.59
C ARG A 12 3.85 -5.23 6.05
N PRO A 13 3.76 -6.26 5.20
CA PRO A 13 4.93 -6.87 4.59
C PRO A 13 5.68 -5.85 3.71
N VAL A 14 7.00 -6.01 3.64
CA VAL A 14 7.85 -5.19 2.76
C VAL A 14 7.76 -5.75 1.34
N TRP A 15 7.54 -4.88 0.36
CA TRP A 15 7.60 -5.27 -1.06
C TRP A 15 9.01 -5.70 -1.45
N ASP A 16 9.15 -6.93 -1.92
CA ASP A 16 10.34 -7.46 -2.57
C ASP A 16 10.16 -7.46 -4.10
N PRO A 17 10.89 -6.62 -4.85
CA PRO A 17 10.75 -6.54 -6.31
C PRO A 17 11.15 -7.81 -7.06
N LEU A 18 11.80 -8.77 -6.39
CA LEU A 18 12.23 -10.03 -6.99
C LEU A 18 11.16 -11.11 -6.83
N THR A 19 10.51 -11.18 -5.66
CA THR A 19 9.54 -12.24 -5.35
C THR A 19 8.08 -11.77 -5.38
N ASP A 20 7.81 -10.54 -4.97
CA ASP A 20 6.44 -10.00 -4.91
C ASP A 20 6.06 -9.36 -6.24
N ARG A 21 5.91 -10.17 -7.29
CA ARG A 21 5.49 -9.69 -8.63
C ARG A 21 4.00 -9.86 -8.90
N GLU A 22 3.24 -10.26 -7.89
CA GLU A 22 1.81 -10.53 -7.99
C GLU A 22 1.07 -9.77 -6.90
N CYS A 23 -0.20 -9.47 -7.14
CA CYS A 23 -1.05 -8.89 -6.13
C CYS A 23 -1.29 -9.90 -4.99
N ASN A 24 -1.12 -9.49 -3.74
CA ASN A 24 -1.34 -10.34 -2.57
C ASN A 24 -2.81 -10.45 -2.14
N VAL A 25 -3.77 -9.87 -2.89
CA VAL A 25 -5.21 -10.11 -2.67
C VAL A 25 -5.59 -11.48 -3.23
N PRO A 26 -6.26 -12.35 -2.45
CA PRO A 26 -6.80 -13.61 -2.97
C PRO A 26 -7.66 -13.36 -4.22
N TYR A 27 -7.48 -14.21 -5.24
CA TYR A 27 -8.20 -14.13 -6.52
C TYR A 27 -7.84 -12.93 -7.41
N CYS A 28 -6.84 -12.11 -7.04
CA CYS A 28 -6.27 -11.11 -7.94
C CYS A 28 -5.02 -11.64 -8.64
N ASN A 29 -5.13 -11.94 -9.95
CA ASN A 29 -4.05 -12.54 -10.74
C ASN A 29 -3.23 -11.50 -11.52
N VAL A 30 -3.13 -10.26 -11.02
CA VAL A 30 -2.42 -9.18 -11.71
C VAL A 30 -0.93 -9.25 -11.42
N GLN A 31 -0.13 -9.30 -12.48
CA GLN A 31 1.32 -9.22 -12.40
C GLN A 31 1.80 -7.76 -12.43
N ILE A 32 2.72 -7.45 -11.51
CA ILE A 32 3.12 -6.09 -11.22
C ILE A 32 4.63 -6.01 -11.04
N THR A 33 5.29 -5.23 -11.90
CA THR A 33 6.75 -5.19 -11.96
C THR A 33 7.39 -4.15 -11.05
N THR A 34 6.62 -3.17 -10.55
CA THR A 34 7.13 -2.10 -9.69
C THR A 34 6.19 -1.82 -8.54
N PHE A 35 6.77 -1.41 -7.41
CA PHE A 35 6.00 -1.02 -6.24
C PHE A 35 5.02 0.14 -6.52
N ALA A 36 5.39 1.08 -7.40
CA ALA A 36 4.52 2.19 -7.77
C ALA A 36 3.25 1.70 -8.49
N LYS A 37 3.41 0.81 -9.48
CA LYS A 37 2.29 0.16 -10.17
C LYS A 37 1.44 -0.67 -9.21
N TYR A 38 2.08 -1.30 -8.22
CA TYR A 38 1.36 -2.07 -7.22
C TYR A 38 0.44 -1.22 -6.36
N ILE A 39 0.95 -0.11 -5.84
CA ILE A 39 0.15 0.81 -5.02
C ILE A 39 -1.00 1.40 -5.84
N GLN A 40 -0.76 1.73 -7.11
CA GLN A 40 -1.82 2.21 -8.01
C GLN A 40 -2.89 1.15 -8.25
N HIS A 41 -2.49 -0.05 -8.67
CA HIS A 41 -3.42 -1.18 -8.86
C HIS A 41 -4.25 -1.44 -7.59
N TRP A 42 -3.58 -1.46 -6.44
CA TRP A 42 -4.23 -1.70 -5.16
C TRP A 42 -5.28 -0.62 -4.84
N SER A 43 -4.93 0.66 -5.02
CA SER A 43 -5.83 1.78 -4.70
C SER A 43 -7.02 1.90 -5.66
N GLU A 44 -6.89 1.39 -6.88
CA GLU A 44 -7.94 1.43 -7.90
C GLU A 44 -8.88 0.21 -7.82
N ILE A 45 -8.34 -0.98 -7.53
CA ILE A 45 -9.08 -2.24 -7.64
C ILE A 45 -9.52 -2.80 -6.28
N HIS A 46 -8.69 -2.70 -5.24
CA HIS A 46 -8.91 -3.40 -3.97
C HIS A 46 -9.37 -2.47 -2.84
N VAL A 47 -9.38 -1.18 -3.09
CA VAL A 47 -9.80 -0.18 -2.12
C VAL A 47 -11.21 0.28 -2.48
N LYS A 48 -12.17 0.01 -1.59
CA LYS A 48 -13.50 0.60 -1.71
C LYS A 48 -13.39 2.12 -1.74
N LYS A 49 -14.08 2.74 -2.68
CA LYS A 49 -14.32 4.19 -2.65
C LYS A 49 -15.11 4.52 -1.38
N ILE A 50 -14.74 5.61 -0.74
CA ILE A 50 -15.47 6.16 0.40
C ILE A 50 -16.03 7.52 0.01
N MET A 51 -17.22 7.79 0.52
CA MET A 51 -17.81 9.11 0.43
C MET A 51 -17.11 10.05 1.40
N VAL A 52 -16.64 11.18 0.89
CA VAL A 52 -16.14 12.29 1.68
C VAL A 52 -16.93 13.56 1.35
N TYR A 53 -16.99 14.44 2.34
CA TYR A 53 -17.75 15.68 2.31
C TYR A 53 -16.76 16.83 2.15
N VAL A 54 -16.89 17.59 1.07
CA VAL A 54 -15.97 18.66 0.69
C VAL A 54 -16.67 19.99 0.88
N CYS A 55 -16.06 20.88 1.66
CA CYS A 55 -16.52 22.26 1.72
C CYS A 55 -16.14 22.99 0.42
N ILE A 56 -17.11 23.53 -0.30
CA ILE A 56 -16.88 24.19 -1.59
C ILE A 56 -16.06 25.49 -1.42
N ALA A 57 -16.25 26.21 -0.30
CA ALA A 57 -15.57 27.48 -0.05
C ALA A 57 -14.06 27.36 0.18
N CYS A 58 -13.58 26.25 0.74
CA CYS A 58 -12.15 26.07 1.05
C CYS A 58 -11.55 24.75 0.60
N THR A 59 -12.33 23.90 -0.08
CA THR A 59 -11.95 22.56 -0.56
C THR A 59 -11.54 21.55 0.53
N GLN A 60 -11.78 21.87 1.81
CA GLN A 60 -11.46 20.97 2.91
C GLN A 60 -12.31 19.70 2.85
N ARG A 61 -11.67 18.53 2.99
CA ARG A 61 -12.32 17.21 2.94
C ARG A 61 -12.54 16.65 4.35
N LEU A 62 -13.75 16.16 4.62
CA LEU A 62 -14.15 15.60 5.91
C LEU A 62 -14.84 14.24 5.72
N GLU A 63 -14.69 13.36 6.71
CA GLU A 63 -15.21 11.98 6.64
C GLU A 63 -16.69 11.85 7.02
N LYS A 64 -17.28 12.90 7.61
CA LYS A 64 -18.66 12.91 8.11
C LYS A 64 -19.35 14.21 7.70
N ARG A 65 -20.62 14.11 7.28
CA ARG A 65 -21.42 15.25 6.85
C ARG A 65 -21.57 16.28 7.95
N GLU A 66 -21.83 15.83 9.18
CA GLU A 66 -22.05 16.72 10.33
C GLU A 66 -20.80 17.55 10.63
N ARG A 67 -19.61 16.96 10.44
CA ARG A 67 -18.35 17.69 10.61
C ARG A 67 -18.15 18.73 9.51
N ALA A 68 -18.53 18.41 8.27
CA ALA A 68 -18.45 19.38 7.17
C ALA A 68 -19.41 20.56 7.38
N MET A 69 -20.63 20.29 7.84
CA MET A 69 -21.59 21.33 8.22
C MET A 69 -21.09 22.19 9.38
N GLN A 70 -20.55 21.56 10.42
CA GLN A 70 -19.95 22.28 11.54
C GLN A 70 -18.79 23.17 11.08
N HIS A 71 -17.89 22.61 10.26
CA HIS A 71 -16.78 23.35 9.67
C HIS A 71 -17.26 24.59 8.89
N ALA A 72 -18.21 24.42 7.97
CA ALA A 72 -18.76 25.54 7.19
C ALA A 72 -19.36 26.62 8.09
N SER A 73 -20.11 26.21 9.12
CA SER A 73 -20.73 27.15 10.06
C SER A 73 -19.72 27.93 10.92
N VAL A 74 -18.62 27.30 11.34
CA VAL A 74 -17.63 27.89 12.25
C VAL A 74 -16.59 28.72 11.50
N VAL A 75 -16.08 28.19 10.40
CA VAL A 75 -14.97 28.77 9.63
C VAL A 75 -15.49 29.82 8.66
N HIS A 76 -16.59 29.55 7.97
CA HIS A 76 -17.10 30.43 6.92
C HIS A 76 -18.23 31.35 7.40
N ARG A 77 -18.79 31.14 8.61
CA ARG A 77 -19.77 31.96 9.39
C ARG A 77 -21.06 32.41 8.68
N LYS A 78 -21.09 32.51 7.36
CA LYS A 78 -22.18 33.01 6.50
C LYS A 78 -22.75 31.92 5.57
N GLU A 79 -22.23 30.71 5.64
CA GLU A 79 -22.50 29.64 4.68
C GLU A 79 -23.05 28.39 5.37
N ARG A 80 -24.09 28.56 6.19
CA ARG A 80 -24.90 27.44 6.71
C ARG A 80 -25.84 26.83 5.66
N ASP A 81 -25.47 26.96 4.39
CA ASP A 81 -26.26 26.40 3.31
C ASP A 81 -25.73 24.99 3.01
N GLU A 82 -26.62 24.00 3.02
CA GLU A 82 -26.26 22.62 2.68
C GLU A 82 -25.67 22.53 1.25
N ASN A 83 -25.97 23.54 0.43
CA ASN A 83 -25.42 23.75 -0.91
C ASN A 83 -23.91 23.98 -0.96
N ASN A 84 -23.25 24.29 0.16
CA ASN A 84 -21.80 24.53 0.22
C ASN A 84 -20.99 23.28 0.55
N ILE A 85 -21.63 22.11 0.57
CA ILE A 85 -20.99 20.83 0.80
C ILE A 85 -21.25 19.91 -0.38
N GLU A 86 -20.19 19.52 -1.06
CA GLU A 86 -20.24 18.51 -2.11
C GLU A 86 -19.87 17.14 -1.54
N ASN A 87 -20.55 16.10 -1.99
CA ASN A 87 -20.18 14.72 -1.70
C ASN A 87 -19.37 14.18 -2.87
N ILE A 88 -18.14 13.75 -2.62
CA ILE A 88 -17.31 13.12 -3.64
C ILE A 88 -16.90 11.72 -3.19
N GLU A 89 -16.80 10.81 -4.15
CA GLU A 89 -16.17 9.51 -3.93
C GLU A 89 -14.66 9.63 -4.10
N VAL A 90 -13.92 9.18 -3.09
CA VAL A 90 -12.46 9.10 -3.15
C VAL A 90 -11.99 7.70 -2.79
N ASN A 91 -10.83 7.32 -3.33
CA ASN A 91 -10.18 6.08 -2.92
C ASN A 91 -9.87 6.13 -1.42
N ASN A 92 -10.22 5.07 -0.70
CA ASN A 92 -9.92 4.95 0.72
C ASN A 92 -8.43 4.67 0.97
N TYR A 93 -7.62 5.72 0.95
CA TYR A 93 -6.17 5.66 1.22
C TYR A 93 -5.81 5.18 2.64
N LYS A 94 -6.79 4.94 3.52
CA LYS A 94 -6.58 4.26 4.82
C LYS A 94 -6.53 2.73 4.68
N TYR A 95 -6.66 2.19 3.47
CA TYR A 95 -6.50 0.78 3.15
C TYR A 95 -7.41 -0.16 3.95
N LYS A 96 -8.65 0.27 4.28
CA LYS A 96 -9.65 -0.68 4.79
C LYS A 96 -10.16 -1.49 3.59
N SER A 97 -9.63 -2.70 3.39
CA SER A 97 -10.13 -3.64 2.39
C SER A 97 -11.15 -4.58 3.04
N ASP A 98 -12.12 -5.06 2.26
CA ASP A 98 -13.09 -6.05 2.75
C ASP A 98 -12.44 -7.41 3.02
N TYR A 99 -11.28 -7.66 2.39
CA TYR A 99 -10.55 -8.92 2.48
C TYR A 99 -9.63 -8.99 3.71
N GLY A 100 -9.51 -7.92 4.48
CA GLY A 100 -8.59 -7.83 5.63
C GLY A 100 -7.10 -7.83 5.24
N THR A 101 -6.78 -8.06 3.97
CA THR A 101 -5.41 -7.98 3.43
C THR A 101 -4.99 -6.52 3.35
N LEU A 102 -3.81 -6.23 3.89
CA LEU A 102 -3.16 -4.92 3.77
C LEU A 102 -2.17 -4.92 2.61
N PRO A 103 -1.97 -3.78 1.94
CA PRO A 103 -0.99 -3.71 0.88
C PRO A 103 0.43 -3.82 1.44
N TYR A 104 1.36 -4.27 0.60
CA TYR A 104 2.77 -4.14 0.90
C TYR A 104 3.15 -2.68 1.18
N ARG A 105 4.18 -2.49 2.00
CA ARG A 105 4.81 -1.18 2.20
C ARG A 105 6.14 -1.11 1.47
N LYS A 106 6.57 0.11 1.19
CA LYS A 106 7.93 0.38 0.76
C LYS A 106 8.88 0.06 1.92
N GLY A 107 9.80 -0.88 1.71
CA GLY A 107 10.85 -1.18 2.69
C GLY A 107 11.76 0.03 2.91
N THR A 108 12.35 0.13 4.09
CA THR A 108 13.43 1.08 4.41
C THR A 108 14.70 0.74 3.63
N ALA A 109 15.69 1.65 3.61
CA ALA A 109 16.97 1.36 2.96
C ALA A 109 17.68 0.14 3.56
N LEU A 110 17.62 -0.03 4.89
CA LEU A 110 18.19 -1.19 5.59
C LEU A 110 17.49 -2.49 5.19
N GLU A 111 16.15 -2.50 5.15
CA GLU A 111 15.39 -3.68 4.76
C GLU A 111 15.64 -4.07 3.29
N ARG A 112 15.70 -3.10 2.39
CA ARG A 112 16.05 -3.35 0.98
C ARG A 112 17.47 -3.92 0.84
N LYS A 113 18.43 -3.43 1.63
CA LYS A 113 19.79 -3.97 1.66
C LYS A 113 19.81 -5.41 2.19
N ALA A 114 19.05 -5.70 3.25
CA ALA A 114 18.94 -7.05 3.81
C ALA A 114 18.31 -8.05 2.83
N ILE A 115 17.30 -7.64 2.07
CA ILE A 115 16.71 -8.44 0.97
C ILE A 115 17.79 -8.75 -0.07
N TYR A 116 18.48 -7.73 -0.56
CA TYR A 116 19.54 -7.90 -1.56
C TYR A 116 20.66 -8.85 -1.09
N GLU A 117 21.12 -8.74 0.16
CA GLU A 117 22.15 -9.61 0.73
C GLU A 117 21.68 -11.05 0.93
N ARG A 118 20.40 -11.26 1.22
CA ARG A 118 19.80 -12.60 1.32
C ARG A 118 19.80 -13.29 -0.04
N GLU A 119 19.36 -12.60 -1.07
CA GLU A 119 19.29 -13.15 -2.44
C GLU A 119 20.68 -13.38 -3.02
N LYS A 120 21.65 -12.49 -2.73
CA LYS A 120 23.06 -12.72 -3.09
C LYS A 120 23.61 -14.00 -2.46
N ARG A 121 23.28 -14.30 -1.20
CA ARG A 121 23.71 -15.53 -0.51
C ARG A 121 23.08 -16.77 -1.14
N LYS A 122 21.76 -16.77 -1.40
CA LYS A 122 21.08 -17.87 -2.08
C LYS A 122 21.70 -18.18 -3.44
N ALA A 123 21.94 -17.16 -4.27
CA ALA A 123 22.55 -17.33 -5.58
C ALA A 123 23.99 -17.90 -5.50
N GLN A 124 24.73 -17.58 -4.44
CA GLN A 124 26.06 -18.17 -4.22
C GLN A 124 25.97 -19.65 -3.81
N GLU A 125 25.01 -20.01 -2.96
CA GLU A 125 24.77 -21.39 -2.55
C GLU A 125 24.31 -22.26 -3.72
N GLU A 126 23.35 -21.77 -4.52
CA GLU A 126 22.90 -22.44 -5.74
C GLU A 126 24.04 -22.70 -6.71
N ARG A 127 24.94 -21.72 -6.93
CA ARG A 127 26.12 -21.90 -7.77
C ARG A 127 27.08 -22.96 -7.23
N LYS A 128 27.26 -23.04 -5.91
CA LYS A 128 28.10 -24.08 -5.28
C LYS A 128 27.48 -25.47 -5.46
N LEU A 129 26.18 -25.59 -5.23
CA LEU A 129 25.41 -26.82 -5.47
C LEU A 129 25.50 -27.26 -6.93
N LEU A 130 25.37 -26.33 -7.88
CA LEU A 130 25.45 -26.64 -9.30
C LEU A 130 26.85 -27.12 -9.69
N LYS A 131 27.91 -26.48 -9.18
CA LYS A 131 29.29 -26.93 -9.40
C LYS A 131 29.53 -28.34 -8.85
N LYS A 132 29.05 -28.62 -7.63
CA LYS A 132 29.18 -29.93 -7.01
C LYS A 132 28.49 -31.02 -7.85
N LYS A 133 27.27 -30.76 -8.34
CA LYS A 133 26.57 -31.69 -9.24
C LYS A 133 27.36 -31.96 -10.52
N VAL A 134 27.92 -30.92 -11.15
CA VAL A 134 28.74 -31.07 -12.36
C VAL A 134 30.02 -31.88 -12.10
N GLU A 135 30.63 -31.75 -10.92
CA GLU A 135 31.79 -32.54 -10.52
C GLU A 135 31.42 -34.00 -10.23
N GLU A 136 30.29 -34.26 -9.58
CA GLU A 136 29.74 -35.60 -9.35
C GLU A 136 29.41 -36.31 -10.68
N ASP A 137 28.76 -35.60 -11.61
CA ASP A 137 28.42 -36.13 -12.94
C ASP A 137 29.68 -36.39 -13.81
N ARG A 138 30.75 -35.62 -13.61
CA ARG A 138 32.05 -35.82 -14.29
C ARG A 138 32.89 -36.95 -13.69
N GLY A 139 32.68 -37.28 -12.42
CA GLY A 139 33.37 -38.38 -11.73
C GLY A 139 32.76 -39.77 -11.95
N PHE A 140 31.65 -39.85 -12.69
CA PHE A 140 30.92 -41.08 -13.02
C PHE A 140 31.21 -41.62 -14.45
N ILE A 141 32.39 -41.31 -15.02
CA ILE A 141 32.89 -41.85 -16.30
C ILE A 141 34.12 -42.71 -16.05
#